data_AF-A0A4Q0IXZ3-F1
#
_entry.id   AF-A0A4Q0IXZ3-F1
#
_cell.length_a   1.000
_cell.length_b   1.000
_cell.length_c   1.000
_cell.angle_alpha   90.00
_cell.angle_beta   90.00
_cell.angle_gamma   90.00
#
_symmetry.space_group_name_H-M   'P 1'
#
loop_
_entity.id
_entity.type
_entity.pdbx_description
1 polymer ?
#
loop_
_entity_poly.entity_id
_entity_poly.type
_entity_poly.pdbx_seq_one_letter_code
_entity_poly.pdbx_strand_id
1 'polypeptide(L)'
;MMKSRVNAGLMVSATDVIFATVMACGRTVFRATYAGMSSIEDVIDAIRRGAKGVMAGPVTLSLRNGSQGWTVRRTMMRHAAVAEATQLTLF
;
A
#
# COMPACT_ATOMS: atom_id res chain seq x y z
N MET A 1 3.13 2.02 20.23
CA MET A 1 2.76 0.61 19.97
C MET A 1 1.32 0.55 19.46
N MET A 2 1.11 0.66 18.14
CA MET A 2 -0.23 0.69 17.53
C MET A 2 -0.61 -0.73 17.10
N LYS A 3 -1.59 -1.33 17.79
CA LYS A 3 -2.13 -2.65 17.45
C LYS A 3 -2.97 -2.52 16.17
N SER A 4 -2.41 -2.91 15.03
CA SER A 4 -3.16 -3.12 13.80
C SER A 4 -4.12 -4.29 14.02
N ARG A 5 -5.43 -4.03 13.99
CA ARG A 5 -6.43 -5.10 13.92
C ARG A 5 -6.32 -5.72 12.52
N VAL A 6 -5.56 -6.79 12.39
CA VAL A 6 -5.63 -7.66 11.21
C VAL A 6 -7.07 -8.20 11.18
N ASN A 7 -7.82 -7.83 10.14
CA ASN A 7 -9.17 -8.34 9.91
C ASN A 7 -9.07 -9.86 9.72
N ALA A 8 -9.67 -10.63 10.60
CA ALA A 8 -9.92 -12.04 10.38
C ALA A 8 -10.75 -12.19 9.08
N GLY A 9 -10.15 -12.69 8.00
CA GLY A 9 -10.89 -13.07 6.79
C GLY A 9 -10.24 -12.74 5.43
N LEU A 10 -9.13 -12.00 5.38
CA LEU A 10 -8.41 -11.78 4.13
C LEU A 10 -7.09 -12.57 4.16
N MET A 11 -7.06 -13.71 3.48
CA MET A 11 -5.84 -14.49 3.28
C MET A 11 -5.32 -14.29 1.87
N VAL A 12 -3.99 -14.21 1.76
CA VAL A 12 -3.26 -14.18 0.49
C VAL A 12 -2.37 -15.41 0.47
N SER A 13 -2.44 -16.18 -0.60
CA SER A 13 -1.62 -17.36 -0.84
C SER A 13 -0.69 -17.11 -2.03
N ALA A 14 0.46 -17.80 -2.08
CA ALA A 14 1.45 -17.62 -3.15
C ALA A 14 0.90 -17.86 -4.58
N THR A 15 -0.15 -18.67 -4.70
CA THR A 15 -0.83 -18.95 -5.98
C THR A 15 -1.83 -17.86 -6.39
N ASP A 16 -2.11 -16.89 -5.52
CA ASP A 16 -3.09 -15.85 -5.80
C ASP A 16 -2.54 -14.79 -6.75
N VAL A 17 -3.45 -14.27 -7.57
CA VAL A 17 -3.21 -13.10 -8.40
C VAL A 17 -3.90 -11.90 -7.75
N ILE A 18 -3.11 -10.92 -7.29
CA ILE A 18 -3.60 -9.72 -6.61
C ILE A 18 -3.48 -8.51 -7.54
N PHE A 19 -4.60 -7.85 -7.78
CA PHE A 19 -4.64 -6.56 -8.48
C PHE A 19 -4.64 -5.43 -7.44
N ALA A 20 -3.63 -4.58 -7.50
CA ALA A 20 -3.48 -3.45 -6.60
C ALA A 20 -3.61 -2.11 -7.36
N THR A 21 -4.42 -1.22 -6.82
CA THR A 21 -4.61 0.15 -7.32
C THR A 21 -4.48 1.13 -6.16
N VAL A 22 -3.63 2.14 -6.31
CA VAL A 22 -3.55 3.28 -5.40
C VAL A 22 -4.06 4.52 -6.11
N MET A 23 -4.99 5.22 -5.46
CA MET A 23 -5.55 6.47 -5.96
C MET A 23 -5.20 7.62 -5.01
N ALA A 24 -4.81 8.77 -5.55
CA ALA A 24 -4.65 10.02 -4.82
C ALA A 24 -5.42 11.12 -5.56
N CYS A 25 -6.18 11.95 -4.83
CA CYS A 25 -6.99 13.03 -5.41
C CYS A 25 -7.85 12.57 -6.62
N GLY A 26 -8.47 11.39 -6.52
CA GLY A 26 -9.31 10.81 -7.58
C GLY A 26 -8.55 10.23 -8.78
N ARG A 27 -7.22 10.33 -8.82
CA ARG A 27 -6.38 9.82 -9.92
C ARG A 27 -5.66 8.54 -9.49
N THR A 28 -5.55 7.58 -10.42
CA THR A 28 -4.69 6.40 -10.19
C THR A 28 -3.24 6.84 -10.25
N VAL A 29 -2.53 6.71 -9.13
CA VAL A 29 -1.12 7.10 -8.99
C VAL A 29 -0.18 5.89 -8.99
N PHE A 30 -0.73 4.70 -8.76
CA PHE A 30 0.01 3.46 -8.87
C PHE A 30 -0.96 2.32 -9.18
N ARG A 31 -0.56 1.41 -10.06
CA ARG A 31 -1.29 0.18 -10.38
C ARG A 31 -0.29 -0.94 -10.62
N ALA A 32 -0.55 -2.10 -10.03
CA ALA A 32 0.28 -3.28 -10.21
C ALA A 32 -0.55 -4.56 -10.11
N THR A 33 -0.02 -5.63 -10.70
CA THR A 33 -0.50 -6.99 -10.51
C THR A 33 0.62 -7.80 -9.86
N TYR A 34 0.29 -8.54 -8.80
CA TYR A 34 1.23 -9.37 -8.07
C TYR A 34 0.80 -10.84 -8.13
N ALA A 35 1.78 -11.72 -8.20
CA ALA A 35 1.65 -13.16 -8.01
C ALA A 35 2.83 -13.63 -7.13
N GLY A 36 2.70 -14.77 -6.47
CA GLY A 36 3.76 -15.28 -5.58
C GLY A 36 3.82 -14.64 -4.20
N MET A 37 2.85 -13.79 -3.83
CA MET A 37 2.80 -13.15 -2.51
C MET A 37 2.21 -14.12 -1.49
N SER A 38 2.81 -14.22 -0.31
CA SER A 38 2.37 -15.20 0.72
C SER A 38 1.59 -14.55 1.86
N SER A 39 1.45 -13.23 1.83
CA SER A 39 0.75 -12.45 2.86
C SER A 39 0.24 -11.11 2.32
N ILE A 40 -0.63 -10.45 3.07
CA ILE A 40 -1.08 -9.09 2.75
C ILE A 40 0.06 -8.09 2.96
N GLU A 41 0.91 -8.35 3.95
CA GLU A 41 2.08 -7.55 4.28
C GLU A 41 3.06 -7.47 3.09
N ASP A 42 3.32 -8.61 2.42
CA ASP A 42 4.16 -8.65 1.22
C ASP A 42 3.60 -7.76 0.10
N VAL A 43 2.28 -7.82 -0.11
CA VAL A 43 1.56 -7.00 -1.10
C VAL A 43 1.70 -5.52 -0.74
N ILE A 44 1.47 -5.16 0.53
CA ILE A 44 1.55 -3.76 1.00
C ILE A 44 2.98 -3.23 0.85
N ASP A 45 4.00 -4.01 1.21
CA ASP A 45 5.39 -3.60 1.10
C ASP A 45 5.86 -3.46 -0.36
N ALA A 46 5.39 -4.34 -1.24
CA ALA A 46 5.61 -4.19 -2.68
C ALA A 46 4.98 -2.90 -3.22
N ILE A 47 3.74 -2.58 -2.80
CA ILE A 47 3.05 -1.33 -3.16
C ILE A 47 3.81 -0.12 -2.60
N ARG A 48 4.25 -0.16 -1.35
CA ARG A 48 5.04 0.94 -0.75
C ARG A 48 6.32 1.21 -1.53
N ARG A 49 7.03 0.15 -1.97
CA ARG A 49 8.23 0.28 -2.80
C ARG A 49 7.91 0.85 -4.18
N GLY A 50 6.86 0.36 -4.84
CA GLY A 50 6.45 0.83 -6.17
C GLY A 50 5.86 2.24 -6.18
N ALA A 51 5.18 2.65 -5.11
CA ALA A 51 4.54 3.95 -4.97
C ALA A 51 5.41 5.00 -4.23
N LYS A 52 6.74 4.83 -4.22
CA LYS A 52 7.68 5.78 -3.56
C LYS A 52 7.60 7.21 -4.13
N GLY A 53 7.31 7.35 -5.43
CA GLY A 53 7.18 8.66 -6.09
C GLY A 53 5.85 9.38 -5.88
N VAL A 54 4.85 8.75 -5.26
CA VAL A 54 3.59 9.42 -4.94
C VAL A 54 3.85 10.54 -3.91
N MET A 55 3.09 11.64 -3.92
CA MET A 55 3.24 12.67 -2.90
C MET A 55 2.69 12.20 -1.54
N ALA A 56 3.07 12.87 -0.46
CA ALA A 56 2.42 12.67 0.84
C ALA A 56 0.96 13.13 0.79
N GLY A 57 0.09 12.51 1.58
CA GLY A 57 -1.32 12.86 1.66
C GLY A 57 -2.26 11.66 1.67
N PRO A 58 -3.58 11.89 1.62
CA PRO A 58 -4.57 10.83 1.61
C PRO A 58 -4.50 10.03 0.31
N VAL A 59 -4.44 8.70 0.46
CA VAL A 59 -4.48 7.76 -0.65
C VAL A 59 -5.52 6.68 -0.39
N THR A 60 -6.17 6.21 -1.44
CA THR A 60 -7.03 5.04 -1.40
C THR A 60 -6.29 3.86 -1.99
N LEU A 61 -6.11 2.80 -1.20
CA LEU A 61 -5.66 1.51 -1.67
C LEU A 61 -6.87 0.62 -1.96
N SER A 62 -6.91 0.04 -3.16
CA SER A 62 -7.85 -1.01 -3.56
C SER A 62 -7.07 -2.26 -3.93
N LEU A 63 -7.32 -3.36 -3.22
CA LEU A 63 -6.78 -4.68 -3.51
C LEU A 63 -7.91 -5.61 -3.93
N ARG A 64 -7.75 -6.30 -5.04
CA ARG A 64 -8.64 -7.37 -5.48
C ARG A 64 -7.83 -8.65 -5.61
N ASN A 65 -8.20 -9.68 -4.86
CA ASN A 65 -7.71 -11.03 -5.10
C ASN A 65 -8.55 -11.63 -6.22
N GLY A 66 -7.95 -11.78 -7.40
CA GLY A 66 -8.61 -12.38 -8.56
C GLY A 66 -8.87 -13.88 -8.39
N SER A 67 -8.00 -14.56 -7.65
CA SER A 67 -8.08 -16.01 -7.42
C SER A 67 -9.14 -16.38 -6.40
N GLN A 68 -9.19 -15.65 -5.28
CA GLN A 68 -10.17 -15.91 -4.19
C GLN A 68 -11.44 -15.06 -4.28
N GLY A 69 -11.49 -14.09 -5.21
CA GLY A 69 -12.70 -13.29 -5.50
C GLY A 69 -13.00 -12.14 -4.53
N TRP A 70 -12.20 -11.93 -3.48
CA TRP A 70 -12.43 -10.82 -2.55
C TRP A 70 -11.83 -9.50 -3.06
N THR A 71 -12.42 -8.39 -2.60
CA THR A 71 -11.90 -7.03 -2.80
C THR A 71 -11.93 -6.26 -1.49
N VAL A 72 -10.85 -5.56 -1.18
CA VAL A 72 -10.76 -4.64 -0.05
C VAL A 72 -10.32 -3.26 -0.51
N ARG A 73 -11.01 -2.24 -0.01
CA ARG A 73 -10.69 -0.84 -0.24
C ARG A 73 -10.49 -0.13 1.09
N ARG A 74 -9.38 0.59 1.22
CA ARG A 74 -9.01 1.33 2.43
C ARG A 74 -8.40 2.68 2.05
N THR A 75 -8.91 3.73 2.67
CA THR A 75 -8.28 5.05 2.64
C THR A 75 -7.27 5.14 3.78
N MET A 76 -6.07 5.64 3.49
CA MET A 76 -4.98 5.76 4.44
C MET A 76 -4.19 7.05 4.17
N MET A 77 -3.51 7.54 5.21
CA MET A 77 -2.59 8.67 5.08
C MET A 77 -1.20 8.16 4.71
N ARG A 78 -0.69 8.63 3.57
CA ARG A 78 0.71 8.42 3.19
C ARG A 78 1.54 9.55 3.75
N HIS A 79 2.45 9.23 4.65
CA HIS A 79 3.43 10.18 5.14
C HIS A 79 4.62 10.22 4.18
N ALA A 80 5.14 11.42 3.89
CA ALA A 80 6.46 11.51 3.25
C ALA A 80 7.46 10.83 4.19
N ALA A 81 8.41 10.09 3.62
CA ALA A 81 9.62 9.80 4.36
C ALA A 81 10.25 11.16 4.66
N VAL A 82 10.21 11.58 5.93
CA VAL A 82 11.00 12.70 6.40
C VAL A 82 12.43 12.22 6.25
N ALA A 83 13.09 12.56 5.14
CA ALA A 83 14.54 12.58 5.12
C ALA A 83 14.92 13.48 6.31
N GLU A 84 15.75 12.98 7.23
CA GLU A 84 16.26 13.77 8.35
C GLU A 84 16.56 15.19 7.85
N ALA A 85 15.76 16.14 8.31
CA ALA A 85 15.98 17.53 7.96
C ALA A 85 17.27 17.91 8.66
N THR A 86 18.40 17.89 7.95
CA THR A 86 19.64 18.47 8.43
C THR A 86 19.35 19.93 8.74
N GLN A 87 19.23 20.24 10.03
CA GLN A 87 19.09 21.60 10.51
C GLN A 87 20.37 22.36 10.14
N LEU A 88 20.27 23.25 9.16
CA LEU A 88 21.35 24.18 8.83
C LEU A 88 21.28 25.34 9.84
N THR A 89 22.15 25.32 10.86
CA THR A 89 22.38 26.47 11.71
C THR A 89 23.27 27.46 10.94
N LEU A 90 22.77 28.67 10.67
CA LEU A 90 23.65 29.77 10.26
C LEU A 90 24.36 30.30 11.52
N PHE A 91 25.70 30.32 11.47
CA PHE A 91 26.53 31.09 12.39
C PHE A 91 26.58 32.55 11.94
#